data_AF-A0A6P0LXI6-F1
#
_entry.id   AF-A0A6P0LXI6-F1
#
_cell.length_a   1.000
_cell.length_b   1.000
_cell.length_c   1.000
_cell.angle_alpha   90.00
_cell.angle_beta   90.00
_cell.angle_gamma   90.00
#
_symmetry.space_group_name_H-M   'P 1'
#
loop_
_entity.id
_entity.type
_entity.pdbx_description
1 polymer ?
#
loop_
_entity_poly.entity_id
_entity_poly.type
_entity_poly.pdbx_seq_one_letter_code
_entity_poly.pdbx_strand_id
1 'polypeptide(L)'
;MAAINNTQVDELLEKNTAVFSSIVLDDGTAMILTLPNKEKHLHWIKASRKDFRNQIEKFRQGLIDGLLSIDYDTTEAKTLYDSMILPFEDYLTSQSIETIVFIQDSFLRDIPMAALYEKKEHKYLI
;
A
#
# COMPACT_ATOMS: atom_id res chain seq x y z
N MET A 1 12.35 -13.96 -10.65
CA MET A 1 11.61 -14.18 -9.39
C MET A 1 12.36 -13.42 -8.31
N ALA A 2 11.85 -12.27 -7.86
CA ALA A 2 12.40 -11.61 -6.68
C ALA A 2 11.92 -12.41 -5.47
N ALA A 3 12.82 -13.22 -4.89
CA ALA A 3 12.54 -13.87 -3.62
C ALA A 3 12.53 -12.78 -2.55
N ILE A 4 11.37 -12.53 -1.94
CA ILE A 4 11.31 -11.76 -0.70
C ILE A 4 12.14 -12.56 0.32
N ASN A 5 13.26 -12.00 0.74
CA ASN A 5 14.20 -12.70 1.61
C ASN A 5 13.63 -12.70 3.04
N ASN A 6 12.94 -13.78 3.42
CA ASN A 6 12.14 -13.87 4.65
C ASN A 6 12.92 -13.47 5.93
N THR A 7 14.21 -13.77 6.01
CA THR A 7 15.03 -13.43 7.19
C THR A 7 15.12 -11.91 7.42
N GLN A 8 15.17 -11.10 6.37
CA GLN A 8 15.20 -9.64 6.51
C GLN A 8 13.85 -9.05 6.90
N VAL A 9 12.74 -9.66 6.44
CA VAL A 9 11.40 -9.21 6.83
C VAL A 9 11.17 -9.45 8.33
N ASP A 10 11.57 -10.61 8.83
CA ASP A 10 11.44 -10.96 10.25
C ASP A 10 12.18 -9.99 11.18
N GLU A 11 13.31 -9.42 10.75
CA GLU A 11 14.07 -8.42 11.50
C GLU A 11 13.35 -7.06 11.60
N LEU A 12 12.46 -6.75 10.65
CA LEU A 12 11.67 -5.51 10.65
C LEU A 12 10.42 -5.59 11.53
N LEU A 13 10.04 -6.79 11.96
CA LEU A 13 8.85 -7.04 12.78
C LEU A 13 9.12 -6.76 14.26
N GLU A 14 9.47 -5.51 14.56
CA GLU A 14 9.48 -4.99 15.92
C GLU A 14 8.06 -4.90 16.51
N LYS A 15 7.94 -4.50 17.78
CA LYS A 15 6.64 -4.38 18.45
C LYS A 15 5.73 -3.41 17.68
N ASN A 16 4.47 -3.81 17.47
CA ASN A 16 3.44 -3.03 16.78
C ASN A 16 3.83 -2.57 15.35
N THR A 17 4.77 -3.29 14.70
CA THR A 17 5.22 -3.00 13.34
C THR A 17 4.74 -4.06 12.36
N ALA A 18 4.07 -3.63 11.29
CA ALA A 18 3.69 -4.52 10.19
C ALA A 18 4.45 -4.17 8.90
N VAL A 19 4.69 -5.17 8.07
CA VAL A 19 5.37 -5.02 6.78
C VAL A 19 4.39 -5.31 5.64
N PHE A 20 4.15 -4.33 4.79
CA PHE A 20 3.51 -4.55 3.48
C PHE A 20 4.58 -4.81 2.43
N SER A 21 4.52 -5.97 1.81
CA SER A 21 5.31 -6.29 0.60
C SER A 21 4.41 -6.38 -0.61
N SER A 22 4.88 -5.92 -1.77
CA SER A 22 4.17 -6.14 -3.03
C SER A 22 4.93 -7.09 -3.95
N ILE A 23 4.17 -7.80 -4.79
CA ILE A 23 4.70 -8.67 -5.84
C ILE A 23 3.97 -8.33 -7.13
N VAL A 24 4.73 -7.99 -8.17
CA VAL A 24 4.20 -7.74 -9.51
C VAL A 24 4.49 -8.93 -10.41
N LEU A 25 3.44 -9.61 -10.84
CA LEU A 25 3.50 -10.69 -11.82
C LEU A 25 2.92 -10.24 -13.17
N ASP A 26 3.04 -11.10 -14.19
CA ASP A 26 2.48 -10.81 -15.52
C ASP A 26 0.95 -10.77 -15.51
N ASP A 27 0.31 -11.57 -14.65
CA ASP A 27 -1.14 -11.73 -14.54
C ASP A 27 -1.79 -10.85 -13.46
N GLY A 28 -1.02 -10.18 -12.61
CA GLY A 28 -1.59 -9.36 -11.54
C GLY A 28 -0.58 -8.76 -10.57
N THR A 29 -1.10 -8.08 -9.56
CA THR A 29 -0.33 -7.52 -8.45
C THR A 29 -0.90 -8.03 -7.14
N ALA A 30 -0.03 -8.50 -6.25
CA ALA A 30 -0.39 -8.98 -4.94
C ALA A 30 0.23 -8.09 -3.84
N MET A 31 -0.54 -7.86 -2.79
CA MET A 31 -0.11 -7.25 -1.54
C MET A 31 -0.03 -8.33 -0.46
N ILE A 32 1.06 -8.34 0.30
CA ILE A 32 1.29 -9.24 1.41
C ILE A 32 1.48 -8.39 2.66
N LEU A 33 0.60 -8.54 3.65
CA LEU A 33 0.81 -8.04 5.00
C LEU A 33 1.53 -9.10 5.82
N THR A 34 2.62 -8.74 6.49
CA THR A 34 3.26 -9.55 7.54
C THR A 34 3.14 -8.83 8.88
N LEU A 35 2.54 -9.48 9.87
CA LEU A 35 2.26 -8.93 11.20
C LEU A 35 3.40 -9.25 12.18
N PRO A 36 3.49 -8.55 13.35
CA PRO A 36 4.53 -8.80 14.36
C PRO A 36 4.60 -10.25 14.84
N ASN A 37 3.45 -10.94 14.89
CA ASN A 37 3.34 -12.36 15.23
C ASN A 37 3.77 -13.32 14.09
N LYS A 38 4.31 -12.78 12.99
CA LYS A 38 4.71 -13.46 11.75
C LYS A 38 3.56 -14.04 10.92
N GLU A 39 2.31 -13.73 11.26
CA GLU A 39 1.16 -14.06 10.44
C GLU A 39 1.21 -13.28 9.13
N LYS A 40 0.81 -13.94 8.03
CA LYS A 40 0.86 -13.36 6.68
C LYS A 40 -0.52 -13.40 6.04
N HIS A 41 -0.93 -12.27 5.47
CA HIS A 41 -2.17 -12.14 4.72
C HIS A 41 -1.87 -11.70 3.29
N LEU A 42 -2.46 -12.37 2.31
CA LEU A 42 -2.29 -12.09 0.89
C LEU A 42 -3.59 -11.50 0.32
N HIS A 43 -3.48 -10.43 -0.47
CA HIS A 43 -4.57 -9.85 -1.24
C HIS A 43 -4.15 -9.60 -2.69
N TRP A 44 -4.97 -10.04 -3.64
CA TRP A 44 -4.78 -9.73 -5.06
C TRP A 44 -5.51 -8.45 -5.44
N ILE A 45 -4.79 -7.50 -6.02
CA ILE A 45 -5.39 -6.29 -6.59
C ILE A 45 -6.25 -6.68 -7.78
N LYS A 46 -7.54 -6.31 -7.76
CA LYS A 46 -8.51 -6.60 -8.82
C LYS A 46 -8.39 -5.63 -10.02
N ALA A 47 -7.19 -5.52 -10.58
CA ALA A 47 -6.90 -4.72 -11.76
C ALA A 47 -5.78 -5.36 -12.59
N SER A 48 -5.78 -5.14 -13.90
CA SER A 48 -4.64 -5.56 -14.72
C SER A 48 -3.39 -4.77 -14.32
N ARG A 49 -2.21 -5.35 -14.53
CA ARG A 49 -0.92 -4.66 -14.28
C ARG A 49 -0.84 -3.31 -14.98
N LYS A 50 -1.41 -3.20 -16.19
CA LYS A 50 -1.44 -1.95 -16.97
C LYS A 50 -2.36 -0.93 -16.33
N ASP A 51 -3.58 -1.32 -15.97
CA ASP A 51 -4.57 -0.41 -15.41
C ASP A 51 -4.15 0.08 -14.03
N PHE A 52 -3.58 -0.81 -13.21
CA PHE A 52 -3.08 -0.45 -11.89
C PHE A 52 -1.90 0.53 -11.97
N ARG A 53 -0.96 0.32 -12.91
CA ARG A 53 0.10 1.30 -13.18
C ARG A 53 -0.48 2.65 -13.61
N ASN A 54 -1.42 2.66 -14.55
CA ASN A 54 -2.03 3.90 -15.02
C ASN A 54 -2.73 4.66 -13.87
N GLN A 55 -3.36 3.93 -12.95
CA GLN A 55 -3.98 4.51 -11.77
C GLN A 55 -2.95 5.17 -10.84
N ILE A 56 -1.80 4.52 -10.61
CA ILE A 56 -0.70 5.09 -9.84
C ILE A 56 -0.15 6.35 -10.52
N GLU A 57 0.03 6.35 -11.84
CA GLU A 57 0.48 7.55 -12.55
C GLU A 57 -0.51 8.71 -12.43
N LYS A 58 -1.82 8.44 -12.52
CA LYS A 58 -2.86 9.47 -12.28
C LYS A 58 -2.81 10.02 -10.86
N PHE A 59 -2.63 9.14 -9.87
CA PHE A 59 -2.47 9.57 -8.48
C PHE A 59 -1.27 10.51 -8.31
N ARG A 60 -0.11 10.12 -8.86
CA ARG A 60 1.10 10.94 -8.80
C ARG A 60 0.92 12.28 -9.51
N GLN A 61 0.34 12.26 -10.71
CA GLN A 61 0.07 13.50 -11.45
C GLN A 61 -0.90 14.39 -10.68
N GLY A 62 -1.95 13.83 -10.09
CA GLY A 62 -2.89 14.57 -9.26
C GLY A 62 -2.22 15.24 -8.06
N LEU A 63 -1.24 14.59 -7.41
CA LEU A 63 -0.46 15.20 -6.32
C LEU A 63 0.40 16.37 -6.81
N ILE A 64 0.99 16.27 -8.00
CA ILE A 64 1.79 17.33 -8.61
C ILE A 64 0.89 18.52 -8.97
N ASP A 65 -0.26 18.25 -9.59
CA ASP A 65 -1.22 19.29 -9.99
C ASP A 65 -1.85 19.96 -8.76
N GLY A 66 -2.10 19.18 -7.71
CA GLY A 66 -2.58 19.66 -6.41
C GLY A 66 -1.61 20.58 -5.68
N LEU A 67 -0.31 20.55 -5.99
CA LEU A 67 0.64 21.54 -5.46
C LEU A 67 0.38 22.94 -6.05
N LEU A 68 -0.23 23.01 -7.23
CA LEU A 68 -0.52 24.24 -7.96
C LEU A 68 -1.97 24.72 -7.77
N SER A 69 -2.81 23.93 -7.10
CA SER A 69 -4.24 24.18 -6.90
C SER A 69 -4.58 24.17 -5.39
N ILE A 70 -5.57 24.97 -4.98
CA ILE A 70 -6.05 24.98 -3.58
C ILE A 70 -6.89 23.71 -3.27
N ASP A 71 -7.50 23.12 -4.30
CA ASP A 71 -8.36 21.95 -4.17
C ASP A 71 -7.70 20.73 -4.83
N TYR A 72 -7.12 19.86 -4.02
CA TYR A 72 -6.55 18.57 -4.45
C TYR A 72 -7.67 17.50 -4.55
N ASP A 73 -7.76 16.83 -5.71
CA ASP A 73 -8.68 15.71 -5.90
C ASP A 73 -8.12 14.42 -5.28
N THR A 74 -8.74 13.99 -4.17
CA THR A 74 -8.37 12.78 -3.43
C THR A 74 -8.90 11.47 -4.04
N THR A 75 -9.58 11.49 -5.19
CA THR A 75 -10.24 10.32 -5.78
C THR A 75 -9.28 9.15 -6.04
N GLU A 76 -8.11 9.43 -6.62
CA GLU A 76 -7.13 8.37 -6.91
C GLU A 76 -6.45 7.88 -5.62
N ALA A 77 -6.15 8.77 -4.67
CA ALA A 77 -5.61 8.42 -3.36
C ALA A 77 -6.53 7.45 -2.60
N LYS A 78 -7.83 7.73 -2.62
CA LYS A 78 -8.90 6.91 -2.05
C LYS A 78 -8.99 5.54 -2.71
N THR A 79 -8.93 5.50 -4.04
CA THR A 79 -9.10 4.24 -4.77
C THR A 79 -7.89 3.31 -4.58
N LEU A 80 -6.68 3.89 -4.50
CA LEU A 80 -5.47 3.13 -4.17
C LEU A 80 -5.49 2.64 -2.71
N TYR A 81 -5.93 3.47 -1.76
CA TYR A 81 -6.12 3.06 -0.36
C TYR A 81 -7.07 1.86 -0.26
N ASP A 82 -8.25 1.95 -0.89
CA ASP A 82 -9.27 0.89 -0.88
C ASP A 82 -8.75 -0.42 -1.48
N SER A 83 -7.84 -0.33 -2.46
CA SER A 83 -7.30 -1.51 -3.13
C SER A 83 -6.13 -2.14 -2.36
N MET A 84 -5.29 -1.32 -1.73
CA MET A 84 -4.01 -1.76 -1.15
C MET A 84 -4.04 -1.96 0.37
N ILE A 85 -4.81 -1.16 1.09
CA ILE A 85 -4.76 -1.06 2.56
C ILE A 85 -6.05 -1.57 3.20
N LEU A 86 -7.21 -1.12 2.70
CA LEU A 86 -8.53 -1.48 3.24
C LEU A 86 -8.75 -2.99 3.45
N PRO A 87 -8.28 -3.92 2.56
CA PRO A 87 -8.44 -5.36 2.78
C PRO A 87 -7.75 -5.89 4.05
N PHE A 88 -6.91 -5.07 4.68
CA PHE A 88 -6.08 -5.45 5.81
C PHE A 88 -6.38 -4.67 7.11
N GLU A 89 -7.28 -3.68 7.07
CA GLU A 89 -7.60 -2.80 8.22
C GLU A 89 -7.86 -3.59 9.51
N ASP A 90 -8.69 -4.63 9.45
CA ASP A 90 -9.07 -5.43 10.62
C ASP A 90 -7.86 -6.10 11.29
N TYR A 91 -6.87 -6.55 10.51
CA TYR A 91 -5.63 -7.14 11.05
C TYR A 91 -4.73 -6.08 11.69
N LEU A 92 -4.65 -4.89 11.08
CA LEU A 92 -3.88 -3.77 11.62
C LEU A 92 -4.47 -3.28 12.94
N THR A 93 -5.80 -3.12 13.02
CA THR A 93 -6.49 -2.67 14.22
C THR A 93 -6.46 -3.72 15.33
N SER A 94 -6.70 -5.00 15.02
CA SER A 94 -6.71 -6.07 16.02
C SER A 94 -5.36 -6.32 16.68
N GLN A 95 -4.25 -6.03 15.98
CA GLN A 95 -2.90 -6.12 16.53
C GLN A 95 -2.31 -4.79 16.98
N SER A 96 -3.10 -3.72 17.02
CA SER A 96 -2.67 -2.37 17.41
C SER A 96 -1.39 -1.92 16.69
N ILE A 97 -1.37 -2.09 15.37
CA ILE A 97 -0.21 -1.71 14.55
C ILE A 97 -0.09 -0.18 14.52
N GLU A 98 1.09 0.31 14.86
CA GLU A 98 1.44 1.74 14.91
C GLU A 98 2.45 2.11 13.82
N THR A 99 3.29 1.17 13.41
CA THR A 99 4.31 1.39 12.38
C THR A 99 4.06 0.47 11.19
N ILE A 100 4.11 1.03 10.00
CA ILE A 100 3.96 0.29 8.75
C ILE A 100 5.20 0.49 7.90
N VAL A 101 5.85 -0.61 7.54
CA VAL A 101 7.01 -0.63 6.64
C VAL A 101 6.58 -1.13 5.26
N PHE A 102 6.99 -0.45 4.20
CA PHE A 102 6.65 -0.82 2.83
C PHE A 102 7.87 -1.35 2.06
N ILE A 103 7.75 -2.56 1.52
CA ILE A 103 8.72 -3.18 0.63
C ILE A 103 8.06 -3.33 -0.75
N GLN A 104 8.26 -2.32 -1.60
CA GLN A 104 7.55 -2.22 -2.87
C GLN A 104 8.35 -2.78 -4.06
N ASP A 105 7.69 -3.56 -4.90
CA ASP A 105 8.22 -4.07 -6.17
C ASP A 105 7.86 -3.15 -7.35
N SER A 106 8.75 -3.10 -8.35
CA SER A 106 8.53 -2.46 -9.65
C SER A 106 7.92 -1.05 -9.54
N PHE A 107 6.84 -0.78 -10.29
CA PHE A 107 6.15 0.50 -10.39
C PHE A 107 5.40 0.93 -9.12
N LEU A 108 5.25 0.04 -8.12
CA LEU A 108 4.64 0.42 -6.84
C LEU A 108 5.59 1.27 -5.98
N ARG A 109 6.88 1.30 -6.30
CA ARG A 109 7.86 2.19 -5.63
C ARG A 109 7.59 3.66 -5.86
N ASP A 110 6.82 3.97 -6.91
CA ASP A 110 6.52 5.35 -7.28
C ASP A 110 5.34 5.93 -6.46
N ILE A 111 4.67 5.11 -5.65
CA ILE A 111 3.51 5.50 -4.84
C ILE A 111 3.95 6.26 -3.58
N PRO A 112 3.51 7.52 -3.40
CA PRO A 112 3.64 8.21 -2.13
C PRO A 112 2.66 7.62 -1.10
N MET A 113 3.06 6.52 -0.43
CA MET A 113 2.17 5.75 0.47
C MET A 113 1.54 6.61 1.58
N ALA A 114 2.30 7.56 2.12
CA ALA A 114 1.86 8.55 3.09
C ALA A 114 0.67 9.40 2.61
N ALA A 115 0.53 9.60 1.29
CA ALA A 115 -0.54 10.41 0.70
C ALA A 115 -1.76 9.58 0.27
N LEU A 116 -1.79 8.26 0.52
CA LEU A 116 -3.02 7.49 0.40
C LEU A 116 -4.07 8.01 1.40
N TYR A 117 -5.34 7.95 1.03
CA TYR A 117 -6.40 8.64 1.76
C TYR A 117 -7.55 7.71 2.12
N GLU A 118 -7.84 7.61 3.41
CA GLU A 118 -8.94 6.83 3.94
C GLU A 118 -10.26 7.59 3.80
N LYS A 119 -11.26 6.97 3.15
CA LYS A 119 -12.58 7.59 2.94
C LYS A 119 -13.37 7.81 4.22
N LYS A 120 -13.31 6.87 5.17
CA LYS A 120 -14.15 6.87 6.38
C LYS A 120 -13.69 7.95 7.35
N GLU A 121 -12.40 7.96 7.65
CA GLU A 121 -11.81 8.86 8.63
C GLU A 121 -11.40 10.21 8.05
N HIS A 122 -11.45 10.38 6.72
CA HIS A 122 -11.01 11.59 6.03
C HIS A 122 -9.55 11.96 6.34
N LYS A 123 -8.71 10.95 6.56
CA LYS A 123 -7.31 11.07 6.95
C LYS A 123 -6.39 10.46 5.90
N TYR A 124 -5.19 10.99 5.83
CA TYR A 124 -4.10 10.35 5.11
C TYR A 124 -3.54 9.19 5.94
N LEU A 125 -2.77 8.30 5.31
CA LEU A 125 -2.17 7.14 5.99
C LEU A 125 -1.09 7.52 7.03
N ILE A 126 -0.72 8.79 7.13
CA ILE A 126 0.24 9.32 8.12
C ILE A 126 -0.38 9.63 9.48
#